data_AF-A0A497RGE0-F1
#
_entry.id   AF-A0A497RGE0-F1
#
_cell.length_a   1.000
_cell.length_b   1.000
_cell.length_c   1.000
_cell.angle_alpha   90.00
_cell.angle_beta   90.00
_cell.angle_gamma   90.00
#
_symmetry.space_group_name_H-M   'P 1'
#
loop_
_entity.id
_entity.type
_entity.pdbx_description
1 polymer ?
#
loop_
_entity_poly.entity_id
_entity_poly.type
_entity_poly.pdbx_seq_one_letter_code
_entity_poly.pdbx_strand_id
1 'polypeptide(L)'
;MSEQRKRVPLIAGLVHEGLKLTLDEFMRLTRDEQVRIVQQFAEGFRSVANNLRYHGHSMQTRILRDAIIELSNVVEEAIEHVLRVVHENPLLGFVLLVFLPQYISLYLANDVFNIIFDLLLKWFEPKGETSYEEAMDRAKIFVTVVGDLNTLGAIFDTLGKTRILGSKLGLDAMGRLVTNISWTFGLGWLTWIVMGPIFRYGIAQPITRELRKRVRDRDLTLSQIQELLRRGIEGLERFRERCVELGYKDRDIDKLIELSYRLLTLTDLRRLYEHGKITYEQFVGELSALGYHPDKLEEKLESELLSVRGSELRSYVSEVEDLFVAGYRSEDELVKAYDFAGYEPLVKQLRLYRAQHRKEDRINDLRVKEVEYAFREGKISEEEAIARLSEFIKDPQYIEALIALWKQRMKPEVLIDPLERARLRKKRLEVRIEGLNRQIALLRELLRERLETYDAMIEEARLRVDSQLKRLEEVYGAR
;
A
#
# COMPACT_ATOMS: atom_id res chain seq x y z
N MET A 1 -27.47 -31.89 56.08
CA MET A 1 -27.22 -31.58 54.66
C MET A 1 -28.42 -30.82 54.14
N SER A 2 -28.28 -29.53 53.85
CA SER A 2 -29.37 -28.73 53.27
C SER A 2 -29.61 -29.19 51.83
N GLU A 3 -30.82 -29.66 51.54
CA GLU A 3 -31.30 -29.98 50.20
C GLU A 3 -31.17 -28.73 49.33
N GLN A 4 -30.10 -28.65 48.53
CA GLN A 4 -29.98 -27.63 47.49
C GLN A 4 -31.05 -27.92 46.43
N ARG A 5 -32.21 -27.25 46.55
CA ARG A 5 -33.21 -27.22 45.49
C ARG A 5 -32.57 -26.63 44.24
N LYS A 6 -32.19 -27.49 43.29
CA LYS A 6 -31.73 -27.07 41.96
C LYS A 6 -32.84 -26.22 41.36
N ARG A 7 -32.58 -24.92 41.16
CA ARG A 7 -33.49 -24.02 40.45
C ARG A 7 -33.49 -24.46 38.99
N VAL A 8 -34.47 -25.26 38.60
CA VAL A 8 -34.71 -25.59 37.19
C VAL A 8 -35.27 -24.32 36.53
N PRO A 9 -34.74 -23.91 35.35
CA PRO A 9 -35.32 -22.79 34.60
C PRO A 9 -36.82 -23.02 34.39
N LEU A 10 -37.64 -22.00 34.61
CA LEU A 10 -39.11 -22.09 34.55
C LEU A 10 -39.62 -22.77 33.26
N ILE A 11 -38.98 -22.50 32.13
CA ILE A 11 -39.30 -23.10 30.83
C ILE A 11 -39.00 -24.61 30.82
N ALA A 12 -37.85 -25.03 31.37
CA ALA A 12 -37.51 -26.45 31.46
C ALA A 12 -38.44 -27.20 32.42
N GLY A 13 -38.91 -26.54 33.49
CA GLY A 13 -39.94 -27.06 34.38
C GLY A 13 -41.29 -27.25 33.67
N LEU A 14 -41.76 -26.23 32.95
CA LEU A 14 -43.03 -26.28 32.21
C LEU A 14 -43.02 -27.31 31.06
N VAL A 15 -41.91 -27.42 30.33
CA VAL A 15 -41.74 -28.45 29.29
C VAL A 15 -41.69 -29.84 29.92
N HIS A 16 -40.99 -30.00 31.04
CA HIS A 16 -40.94 -31.28 31.76
C HIS A 16 -42.31 -31.70 32.29
N GLU A 17 -43.06 -30.79 32.93
CA GLU A 17 -44.40 -31.08 33.44
C GLU A 17 -45.40 -31.35 32.31
N GLY A 18 -45.36 -30.58 31.22
CA GLY A 18 -46.22 -30.81 30.05
C GLY A 18 -45.94 -32.14 29.36
N LEU A 19 -44.66 -32.48 29.15
CA LEU A 19 -44.27 -33.76 28.57
C LEU A 19 -44.62 -34.91 29.49
N LYS A 20 -44.37 -34.77 30.80
CA LYS A 20 -44.71 -35.78 31.79
C LYS A 20 -46.21 -36.05 31.83
N LEU A 21 -47.04 -35.00 31.90
CA LEU A 21 -48.49 -35.14 31.90
C LEU A 21 -49.00 -35.78 30.60
N THR A 22 -48.45 -35.37 29.45
CA THR A 22 -48.83 -35.97 28.16
C THR A 22 -48.43 -37.44 28.08
N LEU A 23 -47.24 -37.79 28.57
CA LEU A 23 -46.75 -39.17 28.59
C LEU A 23 -47.55 -40.03 29.58
N ASP A 24 -47.88 -39.50 30.75
CA ASP A 24 -48.68 -40.17 31.76
C ASP A 24 -50.11 -40.45 31.25
N GLU A 25 -50.74 -39.49 30.58
CA GLU A 25 -52.04 -39.72 29.92
C GLU A 25 -51.93 -40.71 28.75
N PHE A 26 -50.87 -40.63 27.95
CA PHE A 26 -50.64 -41.59 26.87
C PHE A 26 -50.45 -43.03 27.40
N MET A 27 -49.72 -43.20 28.51
CA MET A 27 -49.49 -44.49 29.16
C MET A 27 -50.78 -45.11 29.77
N ARG A 28 -51.80 -44.29 30.06
CA ARG A 28 -53.11 -44.78 30.56
C ARG A 28 -54.00 -45.36 29.46
N LEU A 29 -53.70 -45.09 28.20
CA LEU A 29 -54.45 -45.59 27.06
C LEU A 29 -54.14 -47.06 26.79
N THR A 30 -55.08 -47.75 26.15
CA THR A 30 -54.84 -49.11 25.64
C THR A 30 -53.81 -49.08 24.51
N ARG A 31 -53.14 -50.20 24.26
CA ARG A 31 -52.12 -50.32 23.20
C ARG A 31 -52.66 -49.87 21.84
N ASP A 32 -53.88 -50.24 21.51
CA ASP A 32 -54.51 -49.90 20.22
C ASP A 32 -54.83 -48.41 20.10
N GLU A 33 -55.23 -47.78 21.21
CA GLU A 33 -55.43 -46.32 21.29
C GLU A 33 -54.10 -45.56 21.16
N GLN A 34 -53.04 -46.07 21.80
CA GLN A 34 -51.69 -45.51 21.68
C GLN A 34 -51.19 -45.55 20.23
N VAL A 35 -51.33 -46.71 19.57
CA VAL A 35 -50.95 -46.87 18.14
C VAL A 35 -51.75 -45.92 17.27
N ARG A 36 -53.07 -45.81 17.49
CA ARG A 36 -53.95 -44.92 16.73
C ARG A 36 -53.56 -43.45 16.86
N ILE A 37 -53.24 -42.99 18.06
CA ILE A 37 -52.82 -41.60 18.30
C ILE A 37 -51.51 -41.29 17.57
N VAL A 38 -50.53 -42.18 17.66
CA VAL A 38 -49.25 -42.02 16.96
C VAL A 38 -49.43 -42.02 15.44
N GLN A 39 -50.30 -42.90 14.91
CA GLN A 39 -50.64 -42.93 13.49
C GLN A 39 -51.30 -41.62 13.02
N GLN A 40 -52.27 -41.10 13.76
CA GLN A 40 -52.92 -39.82 13.43
C GLN A 40 -51.93 -38.64 13.42
N PHE A 41 -50.98 -38.63 14.35
CA PHE A 41 -49.99 -37.57 14.43
C PHE A 41 -48.89 -37.72 13.35
N ALA A 42 -48.51 -38.95 13.02
CA ALA A 42 -47.66 -39.29 11.88
C ALA A 42 -48.29 -38.88 10.54
N GLU A 43 -49.60 -39.06 10.35
CA GLU A 43 -50.33 -38.58 9.17
C GLU A 43 -50.28 -37.05 9.03
N GLY A 44 -50.35 -36.34 10.16
CA GLY A 44 -50.18 -34.89 10.17
C GLY A 44 -48.80 -34.45 9.70
N PHE A 45 -47.72 -35.11 10.13
CA PHE A 45 -46.39 -34.84 9.58
C PHE A 45 -46.25 -35.28 8.12
N ARG A 46 -46.93 -36.34 7.69
CA ARG A 46 -46.95 -36.75 6.28
C ARG A 46 -47.62 -35.68 5.41
N SER A 47 -48.68 -35.04 5.91
CA SER A 47 -49.29 -33.88 5.25
C SER A 47 -48.30 -32.71 5.16
N VAL A 48 -47.51 -32.45 6.21
CA VAL A 48 -46.43 -31.44 6.19
C VAL A 48 -45.38 -31.78 5.12
N ALA A 49 -44.91 -33.03 5.05
CA ALA A 49 -43.95 -33.49 4.05
C ALA A 49 -44.50 -33.33 2.62
N ASN A 50 -45.76 -33.68 2.40
CA ASN A 50 -46.44 -33.51 1.11
C ASN A 50 -46.59 -32.03 0.71
N ASN A 51 -46.91 -31.15 1.67
CA ASN A 51 -46.99 -29.71 1.42
C ASN A 51 -45.60 -29.13 1.09
N LEU A 52 -44.55 -29.57 1.78
CA LEU A 52 -43.17 -29.22 1.47
C LEU A 52 -42.81 -29.66 0.05
N ARG A 53 -43.12 -30.90 -0.33
CA ARG A 53 -42.87 -31.42 -1.69
C ARG A 53 -43.63 -30.63 -2.74
N TYR A 54 -44.92 -30.35 -2.52
CA TYR A 54 -45.76 -29.56 -3.43
C TYR A 54 -45.19 -28.14 -3.64
N HIS A 55 -44.85 -27.45 -2.55
CA HIS A 55 -44.28 -26.11 -2.63
C HIS A 55 -42.84 -26.11 -3.15
N GLY A 56 -42.06 -27.15 -2.90
CA GLY A 56 -40.72 -27.34 -3.49
C GLY A 56 -40.78 -27.29 -5.01
N HIS A 57 -41.79 -27.91 -5.63
CA HIS A 57 -41.98 -27.84 -7.09
C HIS A 57 -42.28 -26.42 -7.61
N SER A 58 -42.82 -25.53 -6.78
CA SER A 58 -43.08 -24.13 -7.16
C SER A 58 -41.84 -23.23 -7.11
N MET A 59 -40.73 -23.71 -6.52
CA MET A 59 -39.50 -22.93 -6.46
C MET A 59 -38.83 -22.84 -7.83
N GLN A 60 -38.36 -21.64 -8.17
CA GLN A 60 -37.70 -21.38 -9.45
C GLN A 60 -36.29 -21.99 -9.46
N THR A 61 -35.60 -21.94 -8.33
CA THR A 61 -34.24 -22.46 -8.19
C THR A 61 -34.25 -23.98 -8.06
N ARG A 62 -33.68 -24.68 -9.06
CA ARG A 62 -33.58 -26.15 -9.07
C ARG A 62 -32.94 -26.71 -7.80
N ILE A 63 -31.89 -26.09 -7.29
CA ILE A 63 -31.18 -26.60 -6.11
C ILE A 63 -32.02 -26.48 -4.84
N LEU A 64 -32.73 -25.37 -4.64
CA LEU A 64 -33.63 -25.21 -3.49
C LEU A 64 -34.81 -26.19 -3.58
N ARG A 65 -35.34 -26.41 -4.79
CA ARG A 65 -36.32 -27.46 -5.05
C ARG A 65 -35.79 -28.83 -4.63
N ASP A 66 -34.60 -29.20 -5.09
CA ASP A 66 -33.99 -30.50 -4.79
C ASP A 66 -33.76 -30.65 -3.28
N ALA A 67 -33.27 -29.61 -2.59
CA ALA A 67 -33.08 -29.61 -1.14
C ALA A 67 -34.40 -29.77 -0.35
N ILE A 68 -35.51 -29.18 -0.82
CA ILE A 68 -36.83 -29.35 -0.18
C ILE A 68 -37.40 -30.74 -0.43
N ILE A 69 -37.17 -31.30 -1.61
CA ILE A 69 -37.58 -32.67 -1.91
C ILE A 69 -36.81 -33.64 -1.02
N GLU A 70 -35.49 -33.48 -0.90
CA GLU A 70 -34.65 -34.28 0.00
C GLU A 70 -35.11 -34.17 1.46
N LEU A 71 -35.38 -32.95 1.94
CA LEU A 71 -35.98 -32.74 3.26
C LEU A 71 -37.32 -33.47 3.40
N SER A 72 -38.20 -33.39 2.40
CA SER A 72 -39.50 -34.08 2.44
C SER A 72 -39.32 -35.59 2.57
N ASN A 73 -38.31 -36.15 1.90
CA ASN A 73 -37.99 -37.58 1.94
C ASN A 73 -37.46 -37.98 3.32
N VAL A 74 -36.58 -37.18 3.93
CA VAL A 74 -36.07 -37.42 5.29
C VAL A 74 -37.19 -37.39 6.33
N VAL A 75 -38.14 -36.46 6.19
CA VAL A 75 -39.33 -36.42 7.05
C VAL A 75 -40.17 -37.68 6.84
N GLU A 76 -40.40 -38.09 5.59
CA GLU A 76 -41.18 -39.29 5.24
C GLU A 76 -40.53 -40.57 5.79
N GLU A 77 -39.22 -40.76 5.60
CA GLU A 77 -38.44 -41.89 6.14
C GLU A 77 -38.49 -41.93 7.68
N ALA A 78 -38.38 -40.78 8.34
CA ALA A 78 -38.47 -40.70 9.79
C ALA A 78 -39.88 -41.04 10.30
N ILE A 79 -40.94 -40.62 9.59
CA ILE A 79 -42.32 -41.02 9.88
C ILE A 79 -42.50 -42.52 9.71
N GLU A 80 -42.00 -43.10 8.61
CA GLU A 80 -42.07 -44.54 8.37
C GLU A 80 -41.33 -45.36 9.43
N HIS A 81 -40.19 -44.85 9.92
CA HIS A 81 -39.49 -45.45 11.05
C HIS A 81 -40.34 -45.41 12.33
N VAL A 82 -40.95 -44.26 12.65
CA VAL A 82 -41.88 -44.14 13.80
C VAL A 82 -43.05 -45.12 13.69
N LEU A 83 -43.66 -45.22 12.50
CA LEU A 83 -44.80 -46.12 12.24
C LEU A 83 -44.43 -47.60 12.33
N ARG A 84 -43.18 -47.98 12.03
CA ARG A 84 -42.71 -49.35 12.29
C ARG A 84 -42.54 -49.60 13.78
N VAL A 85 -41.86 -48.69 14.47
CA VAL A 85 -41.55 -48.81 15.91
C VAL A 85 -42.82 -48.80 16.76
N VAL A 86 -43.85 -48.04 16.40
CA VAL A 86 -45.09 -47.93 17.21
C VAL A 86 -45.83 -49.28 17.35
N HIS A 87 -45.77 -50.14 16.32
CA HIS A 87 -46.42 -51.45 16.39
C HIS A 87 -45.73 -52.38 17.40
N GLU A 88 -44.40 -52.27 17.53
CA GLU A 88 -43.61 -53.04 18.49
C GLU A 88 -43.66 -52.42 19.90
N ASN A 89 -43.51 -51.10 19.98
CA ASN A 89 -43.45 -50.33 21.22
C ASN A 89 -44.10 -48.94 21.01
N PRO A 90 -45.40 -48.79 21.33
CA PRO A 90 -46.12 -47.55 21.09
C PRO A 90 -45.57 -46.35 21.86
N LEU A 91 -45.02 -46.59 23.06
CA LEU A 91 -44.39 -45.55 23.88
C LEU A 91 -43.14 -45.00 23.20
N LEU A 92 -42.28 -45.87 22.67
CA LEU A 92 -41.09 -45.45 21.92
C LEU A 92 -41.47 -44.74 20.63
N GLY A 93 -42.48 -45.23 19.91
CA GLY A 93 -43.03 -44.57 18.72
C GLY A 93 -43.52 -43.15 19.03
N PHE A 94 -44.26 -42.98 20.14
CA PHE A 94 -44.73 -41.67 20.60
C PHE A 94 -43.57 -40.74 20.97
N VAL A 95 -42.55 -41.22 21.70
CA VAL A 95 -41.37 -40.41 22.04
C VAL A 95 -40.62 -39.97 20.78
N LEU A 96 -40.35 -40.89 19.85
CA LEU A 96 -39.69 -40.56 18.57
C LEU A 96 -40.47 -39.51 17.78
N LEU A 97 -41.80 -39.60 17.78
CA LEU A 97 -42.68 -38.66 17.10
C LEU A 97 -42.70 -37.27 17.76
N VAL A 98 -42.66 -37.20 19.10
CA VAL A 98 -42.56 -35.94 19.85
C VAL A 98 -41.24 -35.23 19.59
N PHE A 99 -40.15 -35.98 19.40
CA PHE A 99 -38.82 -35.46 19.09
C PHE A 99 -38.52 -35.32 17.59
N LEU A 100 -39.43 -35.77 16.72
CA LEU A 100 -39.28 -35.70 15.26
C LEU A 100 -39.02 -34.27 14.77
N PRO A 101 -39.73 -33.22 15.25
CA PRO A 101 -39.42 -31.85 14.87
C PRO A 101 -37.95 -31.47 15.15
N GLN A 102 -37.42 -31.82 16.32
CA GLN A 102 -36.05 -31.52 16.75
C GLN A 102 -35.03 -32.24 15.90
N TYR A 103 -35.30 -33.51 15.57
CA TYR A 103 -34.50 -34.28 14.62
C TYR A 103 -34.46 -33.59 13.25
N ILE A 104 -35.62 -33.20 12.72
CA ILE A 104 -35.73 -32.48 11.44
C ILE A 104 -34.98 -31.15 11.51
N SER A 105 -35.10 -30.40 12.62
CA SER A 105 -34.40 -29.12 12.79
C SER A 105 -32.88 -29.26 12.83
N LEU A 106 -32.36 -30.29 13.49
CA LEU A 106 -30.91 -30.54 13.54
C LEU A 106 -30.38 -30.98 12.18
N TYR A 107 -31.13 -31.84 11.47
CA TYR A 107 -30.82 -32.23 10.11
C TYR A 107 -30.80 -31.03 9.16
N LEU A 108 -31.86 -30.19 9.22
CA LEU A 108 -31.95 -28.93 8.49
C LEU A 108 -30.78 -27.99 8.81
N ALA A 109 -30.45 -27.81 10.09
CA ALA A 109 -29.41 -26.89 10.51
C ALA A 109 -28.01 -27.33 10.06
N ASN A 110 -27.75 -28.62 9.87
CA ASN A 110 -26.45 -29.07 9.39
C ASN A 110 -26.37 -29.08 7.87
N ASP A 111 -27.34 -29.71 7.20
CA ASP A 111 -27.20 -30.04 5.78
C ASP A 111 -27.67 -28.88 4.90
N VAL A 112 -28.76 -28.19 5.26
CA VAL A 112 -29.28 -27.08 4.45
C VAL A 112 -28.36 -25.87 4.48
N PHE A 113 -27.75 -25.55 5.63
CA PHE A 113 -26.80 -24.43 5.69
C PHE A 113 -25.53 -24.69 4.88
N ASN A 114 -24.99 -25.91 4.91
CA ASN A 114 -23.85 -26.28 4.07
C ASN A 114 -24.20 -26.24 2.58
N ILE A 115 -25.36 -26.79 2.20
CA ILE A 115 -25.85 -26.75 0.81
C ILE A 115 -26.01 -25.31 0.34
N ILE A 116 -26.65 -24.44 1.14
CA ILE A 116 -26.83 -23.03 0.80
C ILE A 116 -25.48 -22.33 0.68
N PHE A 117 -24.55 -22.58 1.61
CA PHE A 117 -23.23 -21.95 1.58
C PHE A 117 -22.44 -22.34 0.32
N ASP A 118 -22.35 -23.63 0.01
CA ASP A 118 -21.64 -24.13 -1.17
C ASP A 118 -22.27 -23.63 -2.47
N LEU A 119 -23.59 -23.52 -2.49
CA LEU A 119 -24.35 -22.96 -3.60
C LEU A 119 -24.06 -21.46 -3.78
N LEU A 120 -24.04 -20.69 -2.70
CA LEU A 120 -23.72 -19.27 -2.75
C LEU A 120 -22.28 -19.05 -3.22
N LEU A 121 -21.33 -19.83 -2.71
CA LEU A 121 -19.95 -19.81 -3.20
C LEU A 121 -19.90 -20.14 -4.69
N LYS A 122 -20.49 -21.26 -5.11
CA LYS A 122 -20.47 -21.70 -6.50
C LYS A 122 -21.04 -20.67 -7.48
N TRP A 123 -22.06 -19.91 -7.08
CA TRP A 123 -22.70 -18.92 -7.96
C TRP A 123 -22.03 -17.55 -7.94
N PHE A 124 -21.51 -17.14 -6.79
CA PHE A 124 -21.07 -15.76 -6.60
C PHE A 124 -19.55 -15.62 -6.55
N GLU A 125 -18.80 -16.69 -6.26
CA GLU A 125 -17.34 -16.65 -6.23
C GLU A 125 -16.77 -16.28 -7.60
N PRO A 126 -16.07 -15.14 -7.70
CA PRO A 126 -15.48 -14.71 -8.95
C PRO A 126 -14.25 -15.60 -9.27
N LYS A 127 -14.26 -16.24 -10.44
CA LYS A 127 -13.11 -17.02 -10.96
C LYS A 127 -12.03 -16.15 -11.62
N GLY A 128 -12.21 -14.83 -11.62
CA GLY A 128 -11.38 -13.85 -12.33
C GLY A 128 -12.09 -12.49 -12.45
N GLU A 129 -11.65 -11.64 -13.38
CA GLU A 129 -12.35 -10.38 -13.68
C GLU A 129 -13.76 -10.67 -14.19
N THR A 130 -14.76 -10.28 -13.39
CA THR A 130 -16.17 -10.48 -13.75
C THR A 130 -16.61 -9.38 -14.71
N SER A 131 -17.27 -9.75 -15.82
CA SER A 131 -17.85 -8.81 -16.78
C SER A 131 -19.10 -8.12 -16.21
N TYR A 132 -19.59 -7.07 -16.88
CA TYR A 132 -20.82 -6.41 -16.45
C TYR A 132 -22.04 -7.34 -16.58
N GLU A 133 -22.11 -8.06 -17.69
CA GLU A 133 -23.18 -9.00 -18.01
C GLU A 133 -23.22 -10.15 -17.01
N GLU A 134 -22.07 -10.76 -16.70
CA GLU A 134 -21.95 -11.81 -15.68
C GLU A 134 -22.35 -11.30 -14.29
N ALA A 135 -21.91 -10.10 -13.92
CA ALA A 135 -22.28 -9.49 -12.64
C ALA A 135 -23.78 -9.21 -12.55
N MET A 136 -24.42 -8.79 -13.65
CA MET A 136 -25.85 -8.58 -13.72
C MET A 136 -26.64 -9.89 -13.62
N ASP A 137 -26.16 -10.96 -14.26
CA ASP A 137 -26.79 -12.27 -14.14
C ASP A 137 -26.64 -12.85 -12.75
N ARG A 138 -25.47 -12.68 -12.10
CA ARG A 138 -25.32 -12.95 -10.67
C ARG A 138 -26.27 -12.10 -9.82
N ALA A 139 -26.41 -10.81 -10.08
CA ALA A 139 -27.36 -9.97 -9.35
C ALA A 139 -28.81 -10.48 -9.45
N LYS A 140 -29.24 -10.92 -10.65
CA LYS A 140 -30.55 -11.56 -10.85
C LYS A 140 -30.68 -12.85 -10.04
N ILE A 141 -29.69 -13.74 -10.11
CA ILE A 141 -29.67 -14.99 -9.33
C ILE A 141 -29.77 -14.67 -7.83
N PHE A 142 -29.02 -13.68 -7.35
CA PHE A 142 -29.08 -13.25 -5.95
C PHE A 142 -30.49 -12.82 -5.54
N VAL A 143 -31.14 -11.97 -6.33
CA VAL A 143 -32.52 -11.53 -6.06
C VAL A 143 -33.50 -12.71 -6.08
N THR A 144 -33.37 -13.63 -7.04
CA THR A 144 -34.19 -14.85 -7.11
C THR A 144 -34.02 -15.73 -5.86
N VAL A 145 -32.78 -15.96 -5.43
CA VAL A 145 -32.48 -16.78 -4.24
C VAL A 145 -33.06 -16.15 -2.98
N VAL A 146 -32.92 -14.82 -2.81
CA VAL A 146 -33.52 -14.10 -1.69
C VAL A 146 -35.06 -14.23 -1.72
N GLY A 147 -35.67 -14.16 -2.91
CA GLY A 147 -37.11 -14.39 -3.09
C GLY A 147 -37.55 -15.81 -2.71
N ASP A 148 -36.82 -16.83 -3.15
CA ASP A 148 -37.10 -18.24 -2.83
C ASP A 148 -36.92 -18.52 -1.33
N LEU A 149 -35.90 -17.96 -0.68
CA LEU A 149 -35.69 -18.08 0.78
C LEU A 149 -36.82 -17.42 1.59
N ASN A 150 -37.31 -16.26 1.16
CA ASN A 150 -38.47 -15.61 1.79
C ASN A 150 -39.74 -16.46 1.62
N THR A 151 -39.91 -17.09 0.46
CA THR A 151 -41.03 -18.01 0.19
C THR A 151 -40.96 -19.24 1.09
N LEU A 152 -39.75 -19.81 1.26
CA LEU A 152 -39.49 -20.90 2.21
C LEU A 152 -39.85 -20.51 3.65
N GLY A 153 -39.44 -19.31 4.09
CA GLY A 153 -39.83 -18.77 5.39
C GLY A 153 -41.35 -18.68 5.58
N ALA A 154 -42.07 -18.20 4.54
CA ALA A 154 -43.53 -18.11 4.56
C ALA A 154 -44.22 -19.50 4.62
N ILE A 155 -43.63 -20.51 3.96
CA ILE A 155 -44.12 -21.90 4.05
C ILE A 155 -43.97 -22.43 5.48
N PHE A 156 -42.80 -22.25 6.11
CA PHE A 156 -42.60 -22.68 7.50
C PHE A 156 -43.52 -21.96 8.49
N ASP A 157 -43.75 -20.65 8.30
CA ASP A 157 -44.71 -19.88 9.11
C ASP A 157 -46.16 -20.38 8.91
N THR A 158 -46.52 -20.76 7.68
CA THR A 158 -47.85 -21.35 7.38
C THR A 158 -48.01 -22.73 8.03
N LEU A 159 -46.96 -23.57 7.97
CA LEU A 159 -46.95 -24.89 8.58
C LEU A 159 -47.02 -24.81 10.11
N GLY A 160 -46.33 -23.84 10.74
CA GLY A 160 -46.40 -23.60 12.19
C GLY A 160 -47.77 -23.15 12.69
N LYS A 161 -48.58 -22.50 11.84
CA LYS A 161 -49.97 -22.15 12.16
C LYS A 161 -50.94 -23.32 12.04
N THR A 162 -50.54 -24.44 11.43
CA THR A 162 -51.39 -25.63 11.28
C THR A 162 -51.58 -26.33 12.63
N ARG A 163 -52.84 -26.59 13.01
CA ARG A 163 -53.18 -27.33 14.24
C ARG A 163 -53.42 -28.80 13.92
N ILE A 164 -52.72 -29.70 14.62
CA ILE A 164 -53.01 -31.14 14.61
C ILE A 164 -53.64 -31.49 15.96
N LEU A 165 -54.84 -32.11 15.93
CA LEU A 165 -55.56 -32.54 17.14
C LEU A 165 -55.74 -31.40 18.18
N GLY A 166 -55.99 -30.18 17.70
CA GLY A 166 -56.24 -29.01 18.56
C GLY A 166 -54.99 -28.36 19.16
N SER A 167 -53.82 -29.01 19.10
CA SER A 167 -52.54 -28.42 19.45
C SER A 167 -51.88 -27.79 18.23
N LYS A 168 -51.26 -26.61 18.40
CA LYS A 168 -50.39 -26.06 17.36
C LYS A 168 -49.17 -26.98 17.26
N LEU A 169 -48.89 -27.47 16.06
CA LEU A 169 -47.57 -28.01 15.76
C LEU A 169 -46.55 -26.96 16.19
N GLY A 170 -45.68 -27.25 17.15
CA GLY A 170 -44.69 -26.29 17.67
C GLY A 170 -43.65 -25.82 16.64
N LEU A 171 -43.93 -25.92 15.34
CA LEU A 171 -43.07 -25.49 14.25
C LEU A 171 -42.90 -23.96 14.22
N ASP A 172 -43.81 -23.18 14.80
CA ASP A 172 -43.58 -21.74 15.09
C ASP A 172 -42.31 -21.54 15.95
N ALA A 173 -42.08 -22.44 16.91
CA ALA A 173 -40.88 -22.42 17.75
C ALA A 173 -39.65 -22.87 16.96
N MET A 174 -39.81 -23.70 15.91
CA MET A 174 -38.72 -24.12 15.03
C MET A 174 -38.31 -23.03 14.05
N GLY A 175 -39.28 -22.36 13.41
CA GLY A 175 -39.02 -21.18 12.61
C GLY A 175 -38.30 -20.11 13.44
N ARG A 176 -38.80 -19.82 14.64
CA ARG A 176 -38.12 -18.91 15.58
C ARG A 176 -36.78 -19.43 16.05
N LEU A 177 -36.58 -20.73 16.28
CA LEU A 177 -35.30 -21.29 16.70
C LEU A 177 -34.25 -21.23 15.58
N VAL A 178 -34.61 -21.52 14.34
CA VAL A 178 -33.72 -21.38 13.19
C VAL A 178 -33.38 -19.90 12.94
N THR A 179 -34.39 -19.02 12.95
CA THR A 179 -34.18 -17.57 12.84
C THR A 179 -33.35 -17.05 14.01
N ASN A 180 -33.63 -17.46 15.25
CA ASN A 180 -32.90 -17.02 16.44
C ASN A 180 -31.50 -17.60 16.51
N ILE A 181 -31.24 -18.85 16.10
CA ILE A 181 -29.88 -19.40 16.02
C ILE A 181 -29.09 -18.64 14.96
N SER A 182 -29.70 -18.38 13.79
CA SER A 182 -29.10 -17.58 12.72
C SER A 182 -28.74 -16.16 13.18
N TRP A 183 -29.60 -15.51 13.99
CA TRP A 183 -29.34 -14.18 14.53
C TRP A 183 -28.47 -14.14 15.80
N THR A 184 -28.64 -15.09 16.73
CA THR A 184 -27.97 -15.12 18.06
C THR A 184 -26.50 -15.52 17.94
N PHE A 185 -26.18 -16.46 17.05
CA PHE A 185 -24.78 -16.77 16.73
C PHE A 185 -24.17 -15.81 15.71
N GLY A 186 -24.92 -14.75 15.33
CA GLY A 186 -24.47 -13.76 14.36
C GLY A 186 -24.22 -14.34 12.97
N LEU A 187 -24.74 -15.54 12.65
CA LEU A 187 -24.53 -16.20 11.36
C LEU A 187 -25.02 -15.30 10.21
N GLY A 188 -26.14 -14.59 10.38
CA GLY A 188 -26.56 -13.57 9.40
C GLY A 188 -25.48 -12.50 9.14
N TRP A 189 -24.88 -11.94 10.20
CA TRP A 189 -23.83 -10.91 10.11
C TRP A 189 -22.49 -11.47 9.61
N LEU A 190 -22.10 -12.65 10.08
CA LEU A 190 -20.90 -13.36 9.63
C LEU A 190 -21.02 -13.76 8.16
N THR A 191 -22.19 -14.17 7.69
CA THR A 191 -22.47 -14.38 6.27
C THR A 191 -22.27 -13.09 5.49
N TRP A 192 -22.71 -11.93 5.97
CA TRP A 192 -22.42 -10.64 5.30
C TRP A 192 -20.93 -10.30 5.26
N ILE A 193 -20.16 -10.68 6.29
CA ILE A 193 -18.71 -10.47 6.30
C ILE A 193 -18.00 -11.40 5.33
N VAL A 194 -18.35 -12.69 5.34
CA VAL A 194 -17.74 -13.73 4.50
C VAL A 194 -18.13 -13.52 3.03
N MET A 195 -19.40 -13.26 2.77
CA MET A 195 -19.93 -13.05 1.41
C MET A 195 -19.75 -11.62 0.91
N GLY A 196 -19.48 -10.65 1.80
CA GLY A 196 -19.33 -9.24 1.44
C GLY A 196 -18.28 -8.99 0.36
N PRO A 197 -17.05 -9.52 0.49
CA PRO A 197 -16.05 -9.47 -0.56
C PRO A 197 -16.53 -10.14 -1.87
N ILE A 198 -17.13 -11.33 -1.79
CA ILE A 198 -17.63 -12.08 -2.95
C ILE A 198 -18.68 -11.26 -3.70
N PHE A 199 -19.69 -10.71 -3.02
CA PHE A 199 -20.69 -9.85 -3.66
C PHE A 199 -20.11 -8.53 -4.17
N ARG A 200 -19.15 -7.95 -3.43
CA ARG A 200 -18.49 -6.72 -3.85
C ARG A 200 -17.72 -6.90 -5.16
N TYR A 201 -16.90 -7.94 -5.27
CA TYR A 201 -16.08 -8.18 -6.45
C TYR A 201 -16.85 -8.88 -7.57
N GLY A 202 -17.77 -9.78 -7.23
CA GLY A 202 -18.55 -10.56 -8.20
C GLY A 202 -19.82 -9.88 -8.73
N ILE A 203 -20.33 -8.84 -8.06
CA ILE A 203 -21.56 -8.14 -8.46
C ILE A 203 -21.37 -6.62 -8.45
N ALA A 204 -21.11 -6.03 -7.27
CA ALA A 204 -21.25 -4.58 -7.10
C ALA A 204 -20.20 -3.77 -7.87
N GLN A 205 -18.93 -4.18 -7.84
CA GLN A 205 -17.84 -3.46 -8.51
C GLN A 205 -17.94 -3.48 -10.04
N PRO A 206 -18.17 -4.61 -10.72
CA PRO A 206 -18.35 -4.61 -12.17
C PRO A 206 -19.52 -3.74 -12.63
N ILE A 207 -20.65 -3.81 -11.92
CA ILE A 207 -21.82 -2.95 -12.17
C ILE A 207 -21.46 -1.48 -11.97
N THR A 208 -20.82 -1.14 -10.84
CA THR A 208 -20.39 0.23 -10.56
C THR A 208 -19.39 0.74 -11.60
N ARG A 209 -18.44 -0.10 -12.02
CA ARG A 209 -17.42 0.24 -13.03
C ARG A 209 -18.08 0.58 -14.36
N GLU A 210 -19.05 -0.22 -14.79
CA GLU A 210 -19.78 0.02 -16.04
C GLU A 210 -20.70 1.24 -15.94
N LEU A 211 -21.41 1.41 -14.82
CA LEU A 211 -22.20 2.61 -14.56
C LEU A 211 -21.33 3.87 -14.57
N ARG A 212 -20.14 3.85 -13.98
CA ARG A 212 -19.18 4.97 -14.05
C ARG A 212 -18.74 5.27 -15.49
N LYS A 213 -18.56 4.27 -16.35
CA LYS A 213 -18.24 4.52 -17.77
C LYS A 213 -19.39 5.18 -18.52
N ARG A 214 -20.63 4.76 -18.23
CA ARG A 214 -21.84 5.25 -18.89
C ARG A 214 -22.25 6.63 -18.40
N VAL A 215 -22.24 6.83 -17.09
CA VAL A 215 -22.66 8.07 -16.43
C VAL A 215 -21.53 9.11 -16.42
N ARG A 216 -20.27 8.67 -16.36
CA ARG A 216 -19.08 9.55 -16.24
C ARG A 216 -19.23 10.54 -15.09
N ASP A 217 -19.68 10.05 -13.95
CA ASP A 217 -19.99 10.80 -12.73
C ASP A 217 -18.78 11.43 -12.04
N ARG A 218 -17.55 11.11 -12.48
CA ARG A 218 -16.32 11.64 -11.88
C ARG A 218 -15.92 12.95 -12.55
N ASP A 219 -16.14 14.04 -11.84
CA ASP A 219 -15.49 15.31 -12.14
C ASP A 219 -14.03 15.33 -11.70
N LEU A 220 -13.29 16.33 -12.19
CA LEU A 220 -11.93 16.59 -11.75
C LEU A 220 -11.91 16.93 -10.26
N THR A 221 -10.91 16.42 -9.54
CA THR A 221 -10.71 16.80 -8.14
C THR A 221 -10.25 18.26 -8.04
N LEU A 222 -10.46 18.92 -6.90
CA LEU A 222 -10.00 20.30 -6.68
C LEU A 222 -8.51 20.46 -7.02
N SER A 223 -7.65 19.51 -6.63
CA SER A 223 -6.21 19.57 -6.93
C SER A 223 -5.90 19.49 -8.43
N GLN A 224 -6.67 18.72 -9.19
CA GLN A 224 -6.54 18.66 -10.66
C GLN A 224 -6.98 19.98 -11.29
N ILE A 225 -8.07 20.57 -10.80
CA ILE A 225 -8.59 21.86 -11.28
C ILE A 225 -7.59 23.00 -10.98
N GLN A 226 -7.00 23.02 -9.77
CA GLN A 226 -5.93 23.95 -9.40
C GLN A 226 -4.70 23.81 -10.30
N GLU A 227 -4.33 22.59 -10.68
CA GLU A 227 -3.22 22.37 -11.62
C GLU A 227 -3.53 22.87 -13.03
N LEU A 228 -4.78 22.73 -13.52
CA LEU A 228 -5.20 23.28 -14.81
C LEU A 228 -5.10 24.82 -14.82
N LEU A 229 -5.52 25.47 -13.72
CA LEU A 229 -5.38 26.92 -13.55
C LEU A 229 -3.89 27.33 -13.53
N ARG A 230 -3.05 26.64 -12.75
CA ARG A 230 -1.60 26.91 -12.70
C ARG A 230 -0.91 26.82 -14.05
N ARG A 231 -1.31 25.86 -14.88
CA ARG A 231 -0.74 25.65 -16.21
C ARG A 231 -1.30 26.61 -17.26
N GLY A 232 -2.27 27.45 -16.89
CA GLY A 232 -2.98 28.31 -17.83
C GLY A 232 -3.82 27.55 -18.85
N ILE A 233 -4.15 26.27 -18.58
CA ILE A 233 -5.02 25.47 -19.44
C ILE A 233 -6.47 25.91 -19.28
N GLU A 234 -6.85 26.29 -18.06
CA GLU A 234 -8.15 26.89 -17.75
C GLU A 234 -7.98 28.31 -17.20
N GLY A 235 -8.90 29.20 -17.57
CA GLY A 235 -8.96 30.57 -17.05
C GLY A 235 -9.65 30.66 -15.69
N LEU A 236 -9.54 31.83 -15.05
CA LEU A 236 -10.06 32.10 -13.71
C LEU A 236 -11.56 31.86 -13.58
N GLU A 237 -12.35 32.32 -14.56
CA GLU A 237 -13.81 32.15 -14.55
C GLU A 237 -14.20 30.67 -14.57
N ARG A 238 -13.52 29.87 -15.39
CA ARG A 238 -13.77 28.43 -15.47
C ARG A 238 -13.40 27.70 -14.17
N PHE A 239 -12.34 28.14 -13.50
CA PHE A 239 -11.96 27.65 -12.18
C PHE A 239 -13.06 27.95 -11.15
N ARG A 240 -13.60 29.19 -11.13
CA ARG A 240 -14.69 29.60 -10.24
C ARG A 240 -15.93 28.73 -10.45
N GLU A 241 -16.36 28.56 -11.70
CA GLU A 241 -17.51 27.71 -12.07
C GLU A 241 -17.35 26.28 -11.50
N ARG A 242 -16.20 25.65 -11.74
CA ARG A 242 -15.93 24.29 -11.23
C ARG A 242 -15.89 24.22 -9.70
N CYS A 243 -15.39 25.26 -9.03
CA CYS A 243 -15.44 25.31 -7.57
C CYS A 243 -16.88 25.43 -7.04
N VAL A 244 -17.75 26.16 -7.74
CA VAL A 244 -19.19 26.23 -7.41
C VAL A 244 -19.86 24.86 -7.62
N GLU A 245 -19.57 24.18 -8.74
CA GLU A 245 -20.06 22.82 -9.02
C GLU A 245 -19.64 21.81 -7.93
N LEU A 246 -18.43 21.96 -7.38
CA LEU A 246 -17.92 21.16 -6.25
C LEU A 246 -18.48 21.60 -4.88
N GLY A 247 -19.27 22.67 -4.81
CA GLY A 247 -19.94 23.15 -3.60
C GLY A 247 -19.11 24.05 -2.69
N TYR A 248 -18.03 24.67 -3.18
CA TYR A 248 -17.28 25.68 -2.42
C TYR A 248 -18.05 27.01 -2.33
N LYS A 249 -17.90 27.73 -1.20
CA LYS A 249 -18.50 29.04 -1.00
C LYS A 249 -17.69 30.13 -1.72
N ASP A 250 -18.35 31.14 -2.29
CA ASP A 250 -17.70 32.23 -3.04
C ASP A 250 -16.50 32.85 -2.32
N ARG A 251 -16.64 33.14 -1.01
CA ARG A 251 -15.56 33.71 -0.18
C ARG A 251 -14.32 32.82 -0.04
N ASP A 252 -14.47 31.52 -0.21
CA ASP A 252 -13.39 30.53 -0.10
C ASP A 252 -12.79 30.25 -1.48
N ILE A 253 -13.54 30.48 -2.57
CA ILE A 253 -13.06 30.36 -3.95
C ILE A 253 -11.92 31.36 -4.21
N ASP A 254 -12.05 32.61 -3.75
CA ASP A 254 -10.99 33.62 -3.89
C ASP A 254 -9.68 33.18 -3.21
N LYS A 255 -9.78 32.55 -2.04
CA LYS A 255 -8.62 32.00 -1.32
C LYS A 255 -8.02 30.80 -2.04
N LEU A 256 -8.86 29.94 -2.61
CA LEU A 256 -8.41 28.78 -3.39
C LEU A 256 -7.71 29.20 -4.69
N ILE A 257 -8.13 30.31 -5.29
CA ILE A 257 -7.45 30.95 -6.42
C ILE A 257 -6.05 31.41 -5.98
N GLU A 258 -5.95 32.15 -4.88
CA GLU A 258 -4.67 32.63 -4.36
C GLU A 258 -3.72 31.47 -4.05
N LEU A 259 -4.22 30.43 -3.36
CA LEU A 259 -3.47 29.21 -3.04
C LEU A 259 -3.10 28.37 -4.27
N SER A 260 -3.78 28.57 -5.40
CA SER A 260 -3.47 27.81 -6.61
C SER A 260 -2.13 28.22 -7.20
N TYR A 261 -1.75 29.49 -7.11
CA TYR A 261 -0.49 29.98 -7.64
C TYR A 261 0.70 29.50 -6.80
N ARG A 262 1.79 29.11 -7.47
CA ARG A 262 3.01 28.71 -6.77
C ARG A 262 3.75 29.95 -6.30
N LEU A 263 3.99 30.03 -4.99
CA LEU A 263 4.97 30.96 -4.44
C LEU A 263 6.36 30.58 -4.93
N LEU A 264 7.24 31.58 -5.07
CA LEU A 264 8.64 31.36 -5.40
C LEU A 264 9.30 30.50 -4.33
N THR A 265 10.14 29.55 -4.73
CA THR A 265 10.85 28.76 -3.71
C THR A 265 11.84 29.65 -2.97
N LEU A 266 12.22 29.26 -1.75
CA LEU A 266 13.24 29.95 -0.97
C LEU A 266 14.55 30.17 -1.76
N THR A 267 14.95 29.17 -2.54
CA THR A 267 16.13 29.24 -3.40
C THR A 267 15.98 30.28 -4.50
N ASP A 268 14.80 30.37 -5.12
CA ASP A 268 14.52 31.35 -6.17
C ASP A 268 14.53 32.77 -5.58
N LEU A 269 13.88 32.97 -4.43
CA LEU A 269 13.88 34.23 -3.71
C LEU A 269 15.31 34.65 -3.34
N ARG A 270 16.13 33.72 -2.84
CA ARG A 270 17.53 33.97 -2.49
C ARG A 270 18.32 34.46 -3.70
N ARG A 271 18.20 33.79 -4.85
CA ARG A 271 18.88 34.18 -6.09
C ARG A 271 18.41 35.54 -6.62
N LEU A 272 17.10 35.79 -6.58
CA LEU A 272 16.55 37.08 -6.99
C LEU A 272 17.12 38.22 -6.13
N TYR A 273 17.23 38.00 -4.81
CA TYR A 273 17.81 38.97 -3.89
C TYR A 273 19.32 39.13 -4.11
N GLU A 274 20.07 38.02 -4.23
CA GLU A 274 21.51 38.01 -4.53
C GLU A 274 21.85 38.78 -5.82
N HIS A 275 21.02 38.67 -6.85
CA HIS A 275 21.17 39.39 -8.11
C HIS A 275 20.54 40.80 -8.11
N GLY A 276 20.05 41.29 -6.96
CA GLY A 276 19.45 42.62 -6.83
C GLY A 276 18.16 42.81 -7.65
N LYS A 277 17.45 41.72 -7.96
CA LYS A 277 16.17 41.75 -8.70
C LYS A 277 14.98 42.08 -7.82
N ILE A 278 15.10 41.87 -6.51
CA ILE A 278 14.10 42.23 -5.50
C ILE A 278 14.77 43.00 -4.37
N THR A 279 14.02 43.90 -3.73
CA THR A 279 14.49 44.64 -2.55
C THR A 279 14.47 43.76 -1.30
N TYR A 280 15.06 44.25 -0.22
CA TYR A 280 15.01 43.58 1.08
C TYR A 280 13.56 43.42 1.58
N GLU A 281 12.75 44.47 1.47
CA GLU A 281 11.35 44.47 1.90
C GLU A 281 10.53 43.46 1.09
N GLN A 282 10.78 43.36 -0.22
CA GLN A 282 10.17 42.35 -1.08
C GLN A 282 10.59 40.94 -0.67
N PHE A 283 11.88 40.73 -0.38
CA PHE A 283 12.38 39.43 0.08
C PHE A 283 11.74 39.01 1.41
N VAL A 284 11.58 39.93 2.37
CA VAL A 284 10.89 39.68 3.65
C VAL A 284 9.41 39.35 3.43
N GLY A 285 8.72 40.12 2.58
CA GLY A 285 7.31 39.89 2.26
C GLY A 285 7.06 38.51 1.64
N GLU A 286 7.85 38.15 0.62
CA GLU A 286 7.77 36.85 -0.04
C GLU A 286 8.17 35.70 0.90
N LEU A 287 9.18 35.90 1.74
CA LEU A 287 9.57 34.93 2.76
C LEU A 287 8.43 34.71 3.76
N SER A 288 7.74 35.76 4.20
CA SER A 288 6.56 35.63 5.06
C SER A 288 5.41 34.90 4.34
N ALA A 289 5.21 35.13 3.04
CA ALA A 289 4.17 34.47 2.25
C ALA A 289 4.37 32.95 2.15
N LEU A 290 5.61 32.46 2.27
CA LEU A 290 5.92 31.02 2.35
C LEU A 290 5.40 30.33 3.62
N GLY A 291 4.83 31.07 4.56
CA GLY A 291 4.17 30.51 5.75
C GLY A 291 5.10 30.26 6.93
N TYR A 292 6.26 30.91 6.98
CA TYR A 292 7.10 30.90 8.19
C TYR A 292 6.38 31.63 9.33
N HIS A 293 6.46 31.07 10.54
CA HIS A 293 5.88 31.69 11.72
C HIS A 293 6.53 33.06 12.01
N PRO A 294 5.76 34.11 12.37
CA PRO A 294 6.31 35.46 12.61
C PRO A 294 7.52 35.48 13.55
N ASP A 295 7.45 34.77 14.67
CA ASP A 295 8.54 34.70 15.67
C ASP A 295 9.84 34.07 15.16
N LYS A 296 9.79 33.33 14.03
CA LYS A 296 10.95 32.67 13.41
C LYS A 296 11.37 33.31 12.10
N LEU A 297 10.62 34.30 11.62
CA LEU A 297 10.89 34.95 10.36
C LEU A 297 12.21 35.71 10.39
N GLU A 298 12.53 36.38 11.51
CA GLU A 298 13.77 37.17 11.66
C GLU A 298 15.02 36.27 11.69
N GLU A 299 15.03 35.22 12.52
CA GLU A 299 16.13 34.23 12.56
C GLU A 299 16.36 33.59 11.19
N LYS A 300 15.27 33.25 10.50
CA LYS A 300 15.33 32.66 9.16
C LYS A 300 15.90 33.65 8.16
N LEU A 301 15.41 34.89 8.16
CA LEU A 301 15.87 35.95 7.29
C LEU A 301 17.38 36.21 7.46
N GLU A 302 17.85 36.29 8.70
CA GLU A 302 19.28 36.46 9.01
C GLU A 302 20.11 35.31 8.43
N SER A 303 19.68 34.07 8.64
CA SER A 303 20.34 32.87 8.08
C SER A 303 20.40 32.88 6.54
N GLU A 304 19.35 33.35 5.89
CA GLU A 304 19.29 33.46 4.43
C GLU A 304 20.20 34.56 3.89
N LEU A 305 20.24 35.73 4.55
CA LEU A 305 21.15 36.82 4.20
C LEU A 305 22.62 36.41 4.36
N LEU A 306 22.93 35.66 5.42
CA LEU A 306 24.26 35.05 5.60
C LEU A 306 24.56 34.04 4.48
N SER A 307 23.57 33.26 4.06
CA SER A 307 23.74 32.29 2.97
C SER A 307 24.02 32.96 1.61
N VAL A 308 23.37 34.09 1.32
CA VAL A 308 23.59 34.90 0.11
C VAL A 308 25.04 35.38 0.05
N ARG A 309 25.59 35.85 1.18
CA ARG A 309 26.98 36.35 1.25
C ARG A 309 28.01 35.24 1.48
N GLY A 310 27.55 34.04 1.82
CA GLY A 310 28.39 32.98 2.32
C GLY A 310 29.40 32.44 1.30
N SER A 311 29.09 32.44 0.00
CA SER A 311 30.04 32.06 -1.06
C SER A 311 31.22 33.03 -1.13
N GLU A 312 30.92 34.33 -1.19
CA GLU A 312 31.92 35.39 -1.26
C GLU A 312 32.78 35.45 0.00
N LEU A 313 32.15 35.37 1.18
CA LEU A 313 32.88 35.32 2.46
C LEU A 313 33.79 34.09 2.55
N ARG A 314 33.34 32.91 2.08
CA ARG A 314 34.18 31.72 2.03
C ARG A 314 35.35 31.89 1.08
N SER A 315 35.13 32.49 -0.08
CA SER A 315 36.19 32.77 -1.07
C SER A 315 37.26 33.70 -0.47
N TYR A 316 36.83 34.83 0.11
CA TYR A 316 37.69 35.78 0.81
C TYR A 316 38.52 35.11 1.92
N VAL A 317 37.89 34.33 2.80
CA VAL A 317 38.60 33.65 3.88
C VAL A 317 39.60 32.62 3.34
N SER A 318 39.27 31.92 2.27
CA SER A 318 40.18 30.94 1.65
C SER A 318 41.41 31.63 1.05
N GLU A 319 41.24 32.79 0.44
CA GLU A 319 42.34 33.62 -0.06
C GLU A 319 43.25 34.10 1.08
N VAL A 320 42.67 34.60 2.18
CA VAL A 320 43.45 35.04 3.35
C VAL A 320 44.19 33.86 4.01
N GLU A 321 43.56 32.67 4.10
CA GLU A 321 44.23 31.44 4.57
C GLU A 321 45.44 31.10 3.70
N ASP A 322 45.31 31.13 2.38
CA ASP A 322 46.41 30.81 1.47
C ASP A 322 47.54 31.84 1.56
N LEU A 323 47.22 33.13 1.71
CA LEU A 323 48.22 34.18 1.95
C LEU A 323 48.94 34.01 3.30
N PHE A 324 48.23 33.62 4.36
CA PHE A 324 48.84 33.31 5.65
C PHE A 324 49.80 32.11 5.57
N VAL A 325 49.38 31.03 4.89
CA VAL A 325 50.20 29.84 4.65
C VAL A 325 51.45 30.18 3.84
N ALA A 326 51.32 31.09 2.87
CA ALA A 326 52.45 31.58 2.09
C ALA A 326 53.35 32.59 2.84
N GLY A 327 52.96 33.02 4.04
CA GLY A 327 53.73 33.96 4.87
C GLY A 327 53.52 35.44 4.53
N TYR A 328 52.55 35.78 3.67
CA TYR A 328 52.23 37.17 3.30
C TYR A 328 51.24 37.85 4.26
N ARG A 329 50.63 37.09 5.17
CA ARG A 329 49.70 37.60 6.19
C ARG A 329 50.05 37.07 7.57
N SER A 330 49.74 37.87 8.57
CA SER A 330 49.88 37.54 9.99
C SER A 330 48.70 36.70 10.50
N GLU A 331 48.88 36.08 11.67
CA GLU A 331 47.83 35.30 12.32
C GLU A 331 46.62 36.17 12.71
N ASP A 332 46.87 37.38 13.21
CA ASP A 332 45.84 38.35 13.61
C ASP A 332 44.95 38.76 12.42
N GLU A 333 45.54 38.97 11.23
CA GLU A 333 44.77 39.26 10.01
C GLU A 333 43.87 38.07 9.60
N LEU A 334 44.35 36.85 9.79
CA LEU A 334 43.55 35.65 9.51
C LEU A 334 42.38 35.50 10.51
N VAL A 335 42.62 35.75 11.79
CA VAL A 335 41.57 35.74 12.82
C VAL A 335 40.53 36.83 12.53
N LYS A 336 40.95 38.04 12.15
CA LYS A 336 40.06 39.13 11.71
C LYS A 336 39.22 38.74 10.50
N ALA A 337 39.78 38.01 9.54
CA ALA A 337 39.02 37.51 8.39
C ALA A 337 37.96 36.47 8.82
N TYR A 338 38.28 35.61 9.79
CA TYR A 338 37.30 34.67 10.35
C TYR A 338 36.20 35.36 11.16
N ASP A 339 36.54 36.40 11.92
CA ASP A 339 35.58 37.23 12.65
C ASP A 339 34.64 37.95 11.68
N PHE A 340 35.20 38.56 10.63
CA PHE A 340 34.44 39.22 9.58
C PHE A 340 33.47 38.28 8.86
N ALA A 341 33.87 37.03 8.62
CA ALA A 341 33.01 36.01 8.01
C ALA A 341 31.98 35.41 8.97
N GLY A 342 31.98 35.79 10.26
CA GLY A 342 31.00 35.34 11.24
C GLY A 342 31.13 33.86 11.62
N TYR A 343 32.32 33.28 11.55
CA TYR A 343 32.51 31.89 11.99
C TYR A 343 32.28 31.75 13.50
N GLU A 344 31.81 30.57 13.92
CA GLU A 344 31.68 30.21 15.34
C GLU A 344 33.08 29.98 15.96
N PRO A 345 33.33 30.34 17.23
CA PRO A 345 34.65 30.26 17.87
C PRO A 345 35.42 28.93 17.71
N LEU A 346 34.77 27.78 17.89
CA LEU A 346 35.41 26.47 17.68
C LEU A 346 35.80 26.25 16.22
N VAL A 347 34.94 26.66 15.28
CA VAL A 347 35.25 26.61 13.84
C VAL A 347 36.47 27.48 13.53
N LYS A 348 36.60 28.67 14.12
CA LYS A 348 37.78 29.53 13.97
C LYS A 348 39.05 28.83 14.44
N GLN A 349 39.01 28.24 15.64
CA GLN A 349 40.17 27.54 16.22
C GLN A 349 40.62 26.37 15.33
N LEU A 350 39.67 25.57 14.84
CA LEU A 350 39.99 24.44 13.96
C LEU A 350 40.59 24.89 12.62
N ARG A 351 40.03 25.95 12.01
CA ARG A 351 40.57 26.49 10.75
C ARG A 351 41.94 27.13 10.95
N LEU A 352 42.15 27.84 12.05
CA LEU A 352 43.43 28.43 12.43
C LEU A 352 44.49 27.34 12.60
N TYR A 353 44.20 26.31 13.40
CA TYR A 353 45.08 25.16 13.61
C TYR A 353 45.47 24.48 12.30
N ARG A 354 44.48 24.26 11.41
CA ARG A 354 44.73 23.70 10.07
C ARG A 354 45.64 24.62 9.24
N ALA A 355 45.41 25.92 9.26
CA ALA A 355 46.22 26.89 8.52
C ALA A 355 47.67 26.96 9.06
N GLN A 356 47.84 26.89 10.38
CA GLN A 356 49.16 26.81 11.04
C GLN A 356 49.93 25.56 10.59
N HIS A 357 49.29 24.38 10.59
CA HIS A 357 49.94 23.17 10.07
C HIS A 357 50.26 23.24 8.58
N ARG A 358 49.35 23.76 7.74
CA ARG A 358 49.64 23.98 6.32
C ARG A 358 50.86 24.89 6.12
N LYS A 359 51.03 25.90 6.98
CA LYS A 359 52.18 26.81 6.97
C LYS A 359 53.46 26.08 7.37
N GLU A 360 53.42 25.28 8.44
CA GLU A 360 54.55 24.43 8.86
C GLU A 360 54.97 23.46 7.76
N ASP A 361 54.01 22.75 7.15
CA ASP A 361 54.24 21.85 6.02
C ASP A 361 54.90 22.59 4.85
N ARG A 362 54.40 23.80 4.53
CA ARG A 362 54.97 24.63 3.47
C ARG A 362 56.42 25.05 3.75
N ILE A 363 56.75 25.34 5.01
CA ILE A 363 58.13 25.64 5.42
C ILE A 363 59.00 24.39 5.31
N ASN A 364 58.50 23.24 5.76
CA ASN A 364 59.21 21.97 5.66
C ASN A 364 59.46 21.58 4.20
N ASP A 365 58.49 21.76 3.30
CA ASP A 365 58.66 21.57 1.85
C ASP A 365 59.80 22.42 1.28
N LEU A 366 59.93 23.68 1.73
CA LEU A 366 61.02 24.56 1.31
C LEU A 366 62.37 24.07 1.86
N ARG A 367 62.42 23.60 3.12
CA ARG A 367 63.61 22.98 3.72
C ARG A 367 64.03 21.72 2.98
N VAL A 368 63.08 20.83 2.63
CA VAL A 368 63.35 19.64 1.80
C VAL A 368 63.99 20.05 0.47
N LYS A 369 63.45 21.07 -0.20
CA LYS A 369 64.00 21.57 -1.47
C LYS A 369 65.39 22.17 -1.31
N GLU A 370 65.65 22.88 -0.21
CA GLU A 370 66.98 23.42 0.09
C GLU A 370 68.00 22.29 0.29
N VAL A 371 67.65 21.26 1.08
CA VAL A 371 68.50 20.09 1.30
C VAL A 371 68.70 19.31 0.00
N GLU A 372 67.64 19.11 -0.80
CA GLU A 372 67.73 18.49 -2.14
C GLU A 372 68.75 19.24 -3.00
N TYR A 373 68.65 20.56 -3.06
CA TYR A 373 69.53 21.39 -3.86
C TYR A 373 70.98 21.31 -3.37
N ALA A 374 71.23 21.44 -2.07
CA ALA A 374 72.57 21.34 -1.50
C ALA A 374 73.20 19.96 -1.72
N PHE A 375 72.42 18.89 -1.55
CA PHE A 375 72.87 17.52 -1.78
C PHE A 375 73.21 17.28 -3.25
N ARG A 376 72.35 17.71 -4.17
CA ARG A 376 72.56 17.56 -5.62
C ARG A 376 73.78 18.32 -6.15
N GLU A 377 74.08 19.47 -5.58
CA GLU A 377 75.27 20.28 -5.89
C GLU A 377 76.54 19.73 -5.20
N GLY A 378 76.44 18.65 -4.41
CA GLY A 378 77.56 18.05 -3.69
C GLY A 378 78.08 18.91 -2.53
N LYS A 379 77.28 19.87 -2.03
CA LYS A 379 77.65 20.77 -0.93
C LYS A 379 77.53 20.11 0.45
N ILE A 380 76.73 19.05 0.57
CA ILE A 380 76.52 18.28 1.81
C ILE A 380 76.63 16.78 1.52
N SER A 381 77.05 15.98 2.50
CA SER A 381 77.12 14.52 2.38
C SER A 381 75.73 13.87 2.50
N GLU A 382 75.64 12.58 2.22
CA GLU A 382 74.40 11.81 2.43
C GLU A 382 74.02 11.75 3.91
N GLU A 383 74.99 11.48 4.78
CA GLU A 383 74.78 11.43 6.23
C GLU A 383 74.31 12.79 6.76
N GLU A 384 74.86 13.89 6.24
CA GLU A 384 74.44 15.24 6.59
C GLU A 384 73.03 15.55 6.08
N ALA A 385 72.68 15.13 4.86
CA ALA A 385 71.33 15.28 4.33
C ALA A 385 70.30 14.48 5.15
N ILE A 386 70.61 13.24 5.52
CA ILE A 386 69.76 12.41 6.41
C ILE A 386 69.59 13.10 7.76
N ALA A 387 70.68 13.59 8.36
CA ALA A 387 70.64 14.29 9.64
C ALA A 387 69.72 15.51 9.57
N ARG A 388 69.88 16.38 8.57
CA ARG A 388 69.05 17.58 8.39
C ARG A 388 67.58 17.26 8.14
N LEU A 389 67.28 16.22 7.34
CA LEU A 389 65.89 15.81 7.07
C LEU A 389 65.23 15.21 8.31
N SER A 390 65.97 14.47 9.13
CA SER A 390 65.45 13.83 10.35
C SER A 390 65.02 14.83 11.43
N GLU A 391 65.45 16.09 11.34
CA GLU A 391 65.01 17.16 12.24
C GLU A 391 63.51 17.47 12.12
N PHE A 392 62.92 17.26 10.94
CA PHE A 392 61.52 17.64 10.67
C PHE A 392 60.69 16.56 9.96
N ILE A 393 61.30 15.54 9.37
CA ILE A 393 60.61 14.34 8.86
C ILE A 393 60.73 13.23 9.90
N LYS A 394 59.60 12.78 10.45
CA LYS A 394 59.57 11.76 11.51
C LYS A 394 59.70 10.32 11.00
N ASP A 395 59.38 10.08 9.72
CA ASP A 395 59.41 8.74 9.12
C ASP A 395 60.76 8.49 8.42
N PRO A 396 61.63 7.60 8.95
CA PRO A 396 62.92 7.30 8.35
C PRO A 396 62.80 6.68 6.95
N GLN A 397 61.76 5.88 6.68
CA GLN A 397 61.59 5.24 5.38
C GLN A 397 61.35 6.27 4.27
N TYR A 398 60.64 7.35 4.60
CA TYR A 398 60.41 8.45 3.68
C TYR A 398 61.70 9.21 3.37
N ILE A 399 62.58 9.41 4.36
CA ILE A 399 63.90 10.02 4.17
C ILE A 399 64.76 9.16 3.24
N GLU A 400 64.83 7.86 3.50
CA GLU A 400 65.57 6.91 2.66
C GLU A 400 65.08 6.95 1.20
N ALA A 401 63.76 7.01 0.99
CA ALA A 401 63.16 7.12 -0.33
C ALA A 401 63.53 8.45 -1.05
N LEU A 402 63.55 9.57 -0.32
CA LEU A 402 63.98 10.87 -0.87
C LEU A 402 65.46 10.85 -1.29
N ILE A 403 66.34 10.35 -0.43
CA ILE A 403 67.78 10.24 -0.73
C ILE A 403 68.01 9.32 -1.93
N ALA A 404 67.35 8.16 -1.98
CA ALA A 404 67.43 7.25 -3.12
C ALA A 404 66.98 7.92 -4.42
N LEU A 405 65.87 8.68 -4.39
CA LEU A 405 65.38 9.46 -5.52
C LEU A 405 66.39 10.52 -5.96
N TRP A 406 66.99 11.26 -5.03
CA TRP A 406 67.97 12.30 -5.36
C TRP A 406 69.26 11.72 -5.94
N LYS A 407 69.78 10.63 -5.37
CA LYS A 407 70.90 9.86 -5.95
C LYS A 407 70.61 9.40 -7.37
N GLN A 408 69.39 8.93 -7.63
CA GLN A 408 68.97 8.54 -8.96
C GLN A 408 68.99 9.73 -9.94
N ARG A 409 68.59 10.94 -9.50
CA ARG A 409 68.64 12.17 -10.31
C ARG A 409 70.06 12.71 -10.53
N MET A 410 71.00 12.42 -9.63
CA MET A 410 72.41 12.84 -9.75
C MET A 410 73.23 11.95 -10.70
N LYS A 411 72.80 10.70 -10.94
CA LYS A 411 73.47 9.85 -11.93
C LYS A 411 73.47 10.63 -13.26
N PRO A 412 74.65 10.81 -13.91
CA PRO A 412 74.71 11.52 -15.18
C PRO A 412 73.68 10.89 -16.08
N GLU A 413 72.86 11.72 -16.72
CA GLU A 413 71.86 11.25 -17.67
C GLU A 413 72.62 10.37 -18.65
N VAL A 414 72.47 9.05 -18.53
CA VAL A 414 73.16 8.11 -19.43
C VAL A 414 72.80 8.63 -20.81
N LEU A 415 73.82 8.89 -21.64
CA LEU A 415 73.61 9.22 -23.05
C LEU A 415 72.99 7.97 -23.66
N ILE A 416 71.67 7.85 -23.49
CA ILE A 416 70.84 6.88 -24.18
C ILE A 416 71.05 7.24 -25.63
N ASP A 417 71.62 6.31 -26.39
CA ASP A 417 71.76 6.44 -27.84
C ASP A 417 70.47 7.07 -28.39
N PRO A 418 70.54 8.19 -29.14
CA PRO A 418 69.35 8.81 -29.73
C PRO A 418 68.40 7.80 -30.38
N LEU A 419 68.94 6.70 -30.93
CA LEU A 419 68.18 5.60 -31.49
C LEU A 419 67.40 4.81 -30.43
N GLU A 420 67.99 4.51 -29.28
CA GLU A 420 67.33 3.83 -28.16
C GLU A 420 66.27 4.72 -27.50
N ARG A 421 66.55 6.03 -27.35
CA ARG A 421 65.57 7.03 -26.88
C ARG A 421 64.38 7.11 -27.86
N ALA A 422 64.65 7.08 -29.16
CA ALA A 422 63.61 7.02 -30.19
C ALA A 422 62.79 5.72 -30.12
N ARG A 423 63.43 4.56 -29.89
CA ARG A 423 62.75 3.27 -29.69
C ARG A 423 61.85 3.27 -28.44
N LEU A 424 62.32 3.81 -27.31
CA LEU A 424 61.51 3.94 -26.10
C LEU A 424 60.34 4.91 -26.28
N ARG A 425 60.54 6.01 -27.02
CA ARG A 425 59.45 6.93 -27.38
C ARG A 425 58.45 6.26 -28.29
N LYS A 426 58.90 5.49 -29.30
CA LYS A 426 58.05 4.67 -30.17
C LYS A 426 57.22 3.68 -29.34
N LYS A 427 57.84 2.92 -28.42
CA LYS A 427 57.13 1.98 -27.54
C LYS A 427 56.10 2.65 -26.64
N ARG A 428 56.41 3.82 -26.06
CA ARG A 428 55.44 4.62 -25.29
C ARG A 428 54.28 5.11 -26.14
N LEU A 429 54.56 5.52 -27.38
CA LEU A 429 53.52 5.91 -28.34
C LEU A 429 52.67 4.72 -28.76
N GLU A 430 53.26 3.53 -28.99
CA GLU A 430 52.53 2.30 -29.28
C GLU A 430 51.58 1.94 -28.14
N VAL A 431 52.05 1.95 -26.88
CA VAL A 431 51.18 1.71 -25.71
C VAL A 431 50.07 2.76 -25.61
N ARG A 432 50.38 4.04 -25.89
CA ARG A 432 49.36 5.10 -25.89
C ARG A 432 48.34 4.93 -27.02
N ILE A 433 48.79 4.56 -28.21
CA ILE A 433 47.93 4.26 -29.38
C ILE A 433 47.03 3.07 -29.05
N GLU A 434 47.58 2.02 -28.46
CA GLU A 434 46.82 0.84 -28.04
C GLU A 434 45.77 1.21 -26.98
N GLY A 435 46.12 2.03 -25.99
CA GLY A 435 45.18 2.56 -25.00
C GLY A 435 44.06 3.42 -25.61
N LEU A 436 44.40 4.30 -26.56
CA LEU A 436 43.42 5.09 -27.30
C LEU A 436 42.53 4.23 -28.18
N ASN A 437 43.08 3.19 -28.84
CA ASN A 437 42.30 2.25 -29.63
C ASN A 437 41.31 1.46 -28.76
N ARG A 438 41.71 1.07 -27.54
CA ARG A 438 40.80 0.48 -26.55
C ARG A 438 39.69 1.45 -26.14
N GLN A 439 40.00 2.72 -25.91
CA GLN A 439 38.98 3.75 -25.64
C GLN A 439 38.03 3.96 -26.82
N ILE A 440 38.55 4.00 -28.05
CA ILE A 440 37.74 4.11 -29.27
C ILE A 440 36.82 2.90 -29.43
N ALA A 441 37.32 1.68 -29.18
CA ALA A 441 36.52 0.47 -29.23
C ALA A 441 35.37 0.51 -28.22
N LEU A 442 35.66 0.88 -26.97
CA LEU A 442 34.64 1.06 -25.92
C LEU A 442 33.59 2.12 -26.31
N LEU A 443 34.02 3.27 -26.83
CA LEU A 443 33.11 4.32 -27.27
C LEU A 443 32.22 3.89 -28.44
N ARG A 444 32.75 3.07 -29.37
CA ARG A 444 31.95 2.48 -30.46
C ARG A 444 30.92 1.49 -29.94
N GLU A 445 31.27 0.70 -28.94
CA GLU A 445 30.34 -0.23 -28.28
C GLU A 445 29.21 0.53 -27.56
N LEU A 446 29.55 1.54 -26.76
CA LEU A 446 28.57 2.41 -26.09
C LEU A 446 27.65 3.14 -27.10
N LEU A 447 28.20 3.56 -28.25
CA LEU A 447 27.40 4.17 -29.30
C LEU A 447 26.43 3.17 -29.92
N ARG A 448 26.88 1.94 -30.18
CA ARG A 448 26.01 0.86 -30.69
C ARG A 448 24.87 0.56 -29.72
N GLU A 449 25.17 0.38 -28.43
CA GLU A 449 24.14 0.12 -27.40
C GLU A 449 23.11 1.27 -27.31
N ARG A 450 23.57 2.53 -27.44
CA ARG A 450 22.67 3.69 -27.47
C ARG A 450 21.78 3.70 -28.73
N LEU A 451 22.31 3.34 -29.89
CA LEU A 451 21.53 3.26 -31.13
C LEU A 451 20.48 2.15 -31.03
N GLU A 452 20.84 0.97 -30.52
CA GLU A 452 19.89 -0.12 -30.26
C GLU A 452 18.78 0.30 -29.28
N THR A 453 19.14 1.07 -28.24
CA THR A 453 18.16 1.66 -27.31
C THR A 453 17.20 2.63 -28.02
N TYR A 454 17.72 3.49 -28.90
CA TYR A 454 16.90 4.43 -29.65
C TYR A 454 16.00 3.73 -30.66
N ASP A 455 16.48 2.70 -31.35
CA ASP A 455 15.64 1.90 -32.26
C ASP A 455 14.49 1.23 -31.50
N ALA A 456 14.75 0.68 -30.31
CA ALA A 456 13.70 0.14 -29.44
C ALA A 456 12.67 1.19 -29.01
N MET A 457 13.12 2.41 -28.66
CA MET A 457 12.22 3.52 -28.32
C MET A 457 11.38 3.98 -29.52
N ILE A 458 11.95 4.00 -30.73
CA ILE A 458 11.25 4.34 -31.97
C ILE A 458 10.18 3.29 -32.27
N GLU A 459 10.51 2.00 -32.17
CA GLU A 459 9.55 0.91 -32.36
C GLU A 459 8.43 0.94 -31.31
N GLU A 460 8.74 1.21 -30.04
CA GLU A 460 7.71 1.40 -29.00
C GLU A 460 6.79 2.59 -29.33
N ALA A 461 7.36 3.71 -29.79
CA ALA A 461 6.59 4.88 -30.18
C ALA A 461 5.70 4.59 -31.41
N ARG A 462 6.20 3.86 -32.41
CA ARG A 462 5.42 3.40 -33.57
C ARG A 462 4.24 2.53 -33.15
N LEU A 463 4.51 1.48 -32.35
CA LEU A 463 3.46 0.60 -31.83
C LEU A 463 2.40 1.36 -31.03
N ARG A 464 2.82 2.37 -30.25
CA ARG A 464 1.90 3.24 -29.51
C ARG A 464 1.01 4.04 -30.45
N VAL A 465 1.55 4.66 -31.50
CA VAL A 465 0.79 5.40 -32.51
C VAL A 465 -0.16 4.47 -33.28
N ASP A 466 0.30 3.30 -33.73
CA ASP A 466 -0.53 2.33 -34.43
C ASP A 466 -1.69 1.84 -33.56
N SER A 467 -1.43 1.60 -32.27
CA SER A 467 -2.48 1.24 -31.31
C SER A 467 -3.51 2.37 -31.12
N GLN A 468 -3.09 3.63 -31.19
CA GLN A 468 -3.97 4.79 -31.12
C GLN A 468 -4.80 4.93 -32.40
N LEU A 469 -4.18 4.77 -33.58
CA LEU A 469 -4.87 4.79 -34.86
C LEU A 469 -5.92 3.69 -34.93
N LYS A 470 -5.58 2.45 -34.55
CA LYS A 470 -6.54 1.35 -34.52
C LYS A 470 -7.73 1.63 -33.59
N ARG A 471 -7.48 2.19 -32.41
CA ARG A 471 -8.56 2.63 -31.49
C ARG A 471 -9.44 3.71 -32.11
N LEU A 472 -8.85 4.66 -32.85
CA LEU A 472 -9.61 5.70 -33.54
C LEU A 472 -10.46 5.11 -34.67
N GLU A 473 -9.89 4.22 -35.50
CA GLU A 473 -10.60 3.50 -36.55
C GLU A 473 -11.79 2.69 -36.00
N GLU A 474 -11.60 1.98 -34.88
CA GLU A 474 -12.67 1.26 -34.19
C GLU A 474 -13.78 2.20 -33.70
N VAL A 475 -13.42 3.39 -33.19
CA VAL A 475 -14.38 4.40 -32.71
C VAL A 475 -15.15 5.06 -33.86
N TYR A 476 -14.49 5.35 -34.99
CA TYR A 476 -15.13 6.01 -36.14
C TYR A 476 -15.89 5.03 -37.03
N GLY A 477 -15.45 3.77 -37.17
CA GLY A 477 -16.16 2.74 -37.92
C GLY A 477 -17.43 2.23 -37.22
N ALA A 478 -17.58 2.49 -35.92
CA ALA A 478 -18.79 2.17 -35.15
C ALA A 478 -19.84 3.30 -35.17
N ARG A 479 -19.57 4.43 -35.83
CA ARG A 479 -20.51 5.52 -36.10
C ARG A 479 -21.04 5.42 -37.51
#